data_AF-F4GAB1-F1
#
_entry.id   AF-F4GAB1-F1
#
_cell.length_a   1.000
_cell.length_b   1.000
_cell.length_c   1.000
_cell.angle_alpha   90.00
_cell.angle_beta   90.00
_cell.angle_gamma   90.00
#
_symmetry.space_group_name_H-M   'P 1'
#
loop_
_entity.id
_entity.type
_entity.pdbx_description
1 polymer ?
#
loop_
_entity_poly.entity_id
_entity_poly.type
_entity_poly.pdbx_seq_one_letter_code
_entity_poly.pdbx_strand_id
1 'polypeptide(L)' 'MQTDDTADWEPDWSQAPEGWDWLAQDEDGRWYWYRTEPIVGVGGGVWRSNSRNQQYAGQGRPNPAWDGSLRRRPN' A
#
# COMPACT_ATOMS: atom_id res chain seq x y z
N MET A 1 25.39 -5.29 7.35
CA MET A 1 24.37 -5.06 6.30
C MET A 1 23.14 -5.82 6.76
N GLN A 2 22.11 -5.13 7.24
CA GLN A 2 20.89 -5.77 7.77
C GLN A 2 20.07 -6.30 6.60
N THR A 3 20.07 -7.62 6.41
CA THR A 3 19.19 -8.32 5.49
C THR A 3 17.98 -8.81 6.28
N ASP A 4 16.81 -8.30 5.89
CA ASP A 4 15.60 -9.10 5.65
C ASP A 4 15.01 -9.89 6.85
N ASP A 5 14.24 -9.22 7.71
CA ASP A 5 13.36 -9.88 8.68
C ASP A 5 11.96 -9.23 8.78
N THR A 6 11.53 -8.51 7.74
CA THR A 6 10.10 -8.36 7.51
C THR A 6 9.70 -9.54 6.64
N ALA A 7 9.00 -10.51 7.25
CA ALA A 7 8.23 -11.53 6.56
C ALA A 7 7.30 -10.90 5.50
N ASP A 8 6.49 -11.68 4.77
CA ASP A 8 5.39 -11.16 3.95
C ASP A 8 4.38 -10.42 4.85
N TRP A 9 4.76 -9.22 5.27
CA TRP A 9 4.07 -8.40 6.22
C TRP A 9 3.14 -7.50 5.44
N GLU A 10 1.87 -7.56 5.83
CA GLU A 10 0.83 -6.74 5.28
C GLU A 10 0.12 -6.02 6.43
N PRO A 11 -0.35 -4.78 6.20
CA PRO A 11 -1.13 -4.06 7.19
C PRO A 11 -2.45 -4.77 7.53
N ASP A 12 -2.83 -4.73 8.80
CA ASP A 12 -4.14 -5.20 9.24
C ASP A 12 -5.18 -4.06 9.08
N TRP A 13 -6.38 -4.37 8.56
CA TRP A 13 -7.45 -3.39 8.34
C TRP A 13 -7.99 -2.74 9.61
N SER A 14 -7.73 -3.31 10.79
CA SER A 14 -8.02 -2.66 12.09
C SER A 14 -7.13 -1.43 12.34
N GLN A 15 -6.00 -1.31 11.64
CA GLN A 15 -5.08 -0.17 11.73
C GLN A 15 -5.46 0.96 10.76
N ALA A 16 -6.32 0.68 9.78
CA ALA A 16 -6.78 1.67 8.81
C ALA A 16 -7.68 2.72 9.51
N PRO A 17 -7.42 4.03 9.35
CA PRO A 17 -8.31 5.03 9.90
C PRO A 17 -9.68 4.99 9.23
N GLU A 18 -10.69 5.56 9.89
CA GLU A 18 -12.03 5.65 9.34
C GLU A 18 -12.05 6.43 8.01
N GLY A 19 -12.77 5.91 7.02
CA GLY A 19 -12.87 6.47 5.67
C GLY A 19 -11.67 6.19 4.75
N TRP A 20 -10.74 5.31 5.16
CA TRP A 20 -9.63 4.83 4.34
C TRP A 20 -9.93 3.41 3.85
N ASP A 21 -10.68 3.32 2.75
CA ASP A 21 -11.26 2.06 2.29
C ASP A 21 -10.41 1.31 1.27
N TRP A 22 -9.18 1.76 1.02
CA TRP A 22 -8.30 1.19 0.01
C TRP A 22 -6.89 0.99 0.57
N LEU A 23 -6.24 -0.08 0.12
CA LEU A 23 -4.88 -0.44 0.51
C LEU A 23 -4.13 -0.90 -0.74
N ALA A 24 -2.92 -0.42 -0.94
CA ALA A 24 -2.05 -0.90 -2.00
C ALA A 24 -0.59 -0.89 -1.57
N GLN A 25 0.20 -1.75 -2.22
CA GLN A 25 1.64 -1.83 -2.04
C GLN A 25 2.32 -1.26 -3.28
N ASP A 26 3.36 -0.45 -3.06
CA ASP A 26 4.28 -0.03 -4.10
C ASP A 26 5.32 -1.14 -4.37
N GLU A 27 6.03 -1.06 -5.49
CA GLU A 27 7.03 -2.05 -5.92
C GLU A 27 8.17 -2.22 -4.92
N ASP A 28 8.53 -1.14 -4.22
CA ASP A 28 9.55 -1.13 -3.18
C ASP A 28 9.09 -1.79 -1.85
N GLY A 29 7.84 -2.26 -1.81
CA GLY A 29 7.26 -2.95 -0.67
C GLY A 29 6.55 -2.06 0.34
N ARG A 30 6.52 -0.73 0.11
CA ARG A 30 5.80 0.20 0.99
C ARG A 30 4.30 0.05 0.81
N TRP A 31 3.59 -0.03 1.93
CA TRP A 31 2.14 -0.07 1.96
C TRP A 31 1.55 1.29 2.28
N TYR A 32 0.44 1.61 1.62
CA TYR A 32 -0.31 2.84 1.82
C TYR A 32 -1.81 2.58 1.90
N TRP A 33 -2.46 3.24 2.86
CA TRP A 33 -3.90 3.41 2.88
C TRP A 33 -4.31 4.53 1.94
N TYR A 34 -5.51 4.41 1.34
CA TYR A 34 -6.14 5.46 0.56
C TYR A 34 -7.62 5.67 0.91
N ARG A 35 -8.06 6.93 0.87
CA ARG A 35 -9.49 7.30 1.02
C ARG A 35 -10.30 7.09 -0.24
N THR A 36 -9.67 7.29 -1.40
CA THR A 36 -10.25 7.08 -2.72
C THR A 36 -9.41 6.06 -3.44
N GLU A 37 -10.00 5.36 -4.41
CA GLU A 37 -9.29 4.40 -5.24
C GLU A 37 -8.05 5.08 -5.89
N PRO A 38 -6.83 4.58 -5.63
CA PRO A 38 -5.63 5.11 -6.25
C PRO A 38 -5.48 4.60 -7.69
N ILE A 39 -4.63 5.27 -8.46
CA ILE A 39 -4.26 4.86 -9.82
C ILE A 39 -2.77 4.53 -9.89
N VAL A 40 -2.37 3.74 -10.89
CA VAL A 40 -0.97 3.48 -11.23
C VAL A 40 -0.26 4.80 -11.55
N GLY A 41 0.88 5.06 -10.89
CA GLY A 41 1.69 6.26 -11.11
C GLY A 41 2.43 6.27 -12.44
N VAL A 42 2.69 7.47 -12.96
CA VAL A 42 3.51 7.67 -14.17
C VAL A 42 4.94 7.20 -13.91
N GLY A 43 5.43 6.24 -14.70
CA GLY A 43 6.74 5.61 -14.53
C GLY A 43 6.69 4.21 -13.91
N GLY A 44 5.52 3.78 -13.42
CA GLY A 44 5.38 2.50 -12.73
C GLY A 44 5.97 2.50 -11.31
N GLY A 45 5.85 1.36 -10.64
CA GLY A 45 6.39 1.10 -9.32
C GLY A 45 5.61 1.65 -8.14
N VAL A 46 4.58 2.48 -8.35
CA VAL A 46 3.84 3.13 -7.26
C VAL A 46 2.36 3.32 -7.55
N TRP A 47 1.54 3.26 -6.51
CA TRP A 47 0.16 3.74 -6.50
C TRP A 47 0.09 5.21 -6.10
N ARG A 48 -0.80 5.97 -6.75
CA ARG A 48 -0.93 7.42 -6.56
C ARG A 48 -2.38 7.82 -6.29
N SER A 49 -2.52 8.73 -5.34
CA SER A 49 -3.71 9.55 -5.13
C SER A 49 -3.28 10.96 -4.72
N ASN A 50 -4.23 11.87 -4.55
CA ASN A 50 -3.95 13.16 -3.91
C ASN A 50 -3.30 12.91 -2.53
N SER A 51 -2.29 13.70 -2.14
CA SER A 51 -1.56 13.49 -0.88
C SER A 51 -2.46 13.51 0.36
N ARG A 52 -3.60 14.21 0.33
CA ARG A 52 -4.60 14.20 1.41
C ARG A 52 -5.34 12.87 1.56
N ASN A 53 -5.29 12.02 0.53
CA ASN A 53 -5.94 10.72 0.42
C ASN A 53 -4.94 9.57 0.43
N GLN A 54 -3.67 9.79 0.82
CA GLN A 54 -2.63 8.76 0.90
C GLN A 54 -1.97 8.81 2.29
N GLN A 55 -1.84 7.65 2.95
CA GLN A 55 -1.19 7.53 4.26
C GLN A 55 -0.35 6.28 4.33
N TYR A 56 0.89 6.41 4.79
CA TYR A 56 1.80 5.27 4.96
C TYR A 56 1.28 4.30 6.02
N ALA A 57 1.24 3.01 5.67
CA ALA A 57 0.76 1.93 6.52
C ALA A 57 1.91 1.09 7.10
N GLY A 58 3.00 0.92 6.35
CA GLY A 58 4.18 0.19 6.80
C GLY A 58 5.03 -0.36 5.65
N GLN A 59 6.02 -1.20 5.99
CA GLN A 59 6.98 -1.75 5.04
C GLN A 59 6.86 -3.28 5.02
N GLY A 60 6.54 -3.82 3.85
CA GLY A 60 6.69 -5.24 3.53
C GLY A 60 7.89 -5.48 2.63
N ARG A 61 7.93 -6.66 1.99
CA ARG A 61 8.95 -6.98 0.98
C ARG A 61 8.66 -6.31 -0.36
N PRO A 62 9.69 -6.01 -1.17
CA PRO A 62 9.50 -5.57 -2.55
C PRO A 62 8.58 -6.52 -3.32
N ASN A 63 7.65 -5.95 -4.08
CA ASN A 63 6.59 -6.69 -4.75
C ASN A 63 6.66 -6.46 -6.27
N PRO A 64 7.18 -7.41 -7.06
CA PRO A 64 7.24 -7.26 -8.52
C PRO A 64 5.84 -7.29 -9.19
N ALA A 65 4.80 -7.73 -8.46
CA ALA A 65 3.39 -7.74 -8.87
C ALA A 65 2.57 -6.66 -8.12
N TRP A 66 3.21 -5.54 -7.77
CA TRP A 66 2.62 -4.44 -7.01
C TRP A 66 1.35 -3.85 -7.66
N ASP A 67 1.24 -3.90 -8.98
CA ASP A 67 0.10 -3.42 -9.77
C ASP A 67 -1.16 -4.28 -9.58
N GLY A 68 -1.01 -5.49 -9.03
CA GLY A 68 -2.11 -6.35 -8.58
C GLY A 68 -2.44 -6.23 -7.09
N SER A 69 -1.73 -5.39 -6.34
CA SER A 69 -1.84 -5.34 -4.86
C SER A 69 -3.01 -4.51 -4.31
N LEU A 70 -3.71 -3.77 -5.18
CA LEU A 70 -4.81 -2.89 -4.76
C LEU A 70 -5.98 -3.71 -4.21
N ARG A 71 -6.37 -3.40 -2.97
CA ARG A 71 -7.45 -4.05 -2.24
C ARG A 71 -8.40 -3.00 -1.66
N ARG A 72 -9.68 -3.33 -1.66
CA ARG A 72 -10.71 -2.58 -0.94
C ARG A 72 -10.93 -3.19 0.44
N ARG A 73 -11.22 -2.35 1.43
CA ARG A 73 -11.56 -2.77 2.78
C ARG A 73 -12.75 -3.74 2.74
N PRO A 74 -12.66 -4.91 3.39
CA PRO A 74 -13.79 -5.82 3.50
C PRO A 74 -14.88 -5.21 4.37
N ASN A 75 -16.15 -5.52 4.05
CA ASN A 75 -17.32 -5.15 4.86
C ASN A 75 -17.39 -5.99 6.15
#